data_AF-A0A1S8AE90-F1
#
_entry.id   AF-A0A1S8AE90-F1
#
_cell.length_a   1.000
_cell.length_b   1.000
_cell.length_c   1.000
_cell.angle_alpha   90.00
_cell.angle_beta   90.00
_cell.angle_gamma   90.00
#
_symmetry.space_group_name_H-M   'P 1'
#
loop_
_entity.id
_entity.type
_entity.pdbx_description
1 polymer ?
#
loop_
_entity_poly.entity_id
_entity_poly.type
_entity_poly.pdbx_seq_one_letter_code
_entity_poly.pdbx_strand_id
1 'polypeptide(L)' 'MGGSKSKMMIMFIMLLIIFKSGWSEGCLDHERFAFLRLKHFFNDPLNSLYDWVDGEGATDCCQWETVECSNTT' A
#
# COMPACT_ATOMS: atom_id res chain seq x y z
N MET A 1 31.21 9.45 -29.65
CA MET A 1 30.31 8.48 -28.98
C MET A 1 29.92 9.01 -27.59
N GLY A 2 28.77 9.69 -27.42
CA GLY A 2 28.37 10.25 -26.12
C GLY A 2 26.88 10.17 -25.78
N GLY A 3 26.01 10.04 -26.79
CA GLY A 3 24.55 10.09 -26.60
C GLY A 3 23.92 8.84 -25.98
N SER A 4 24.51 7.65 -26.14
CA SER A 4 23.89 6.39 -25.67
C SER A 4 23.98 6.21 -24.13
N LYS A 5 25.11 6.61 -23.53
CA LYS A 5 25.32 6.48 -22.08
C LYS A 5 24.42 7.42 -21.27
N SER A 6 24.21 8.64 -21.78
CA SER A 6 23.32 9.61 -21.14
C SER A 6 21.85 9.15 -21.17
N LYS A 7 21.38 8.58 -22.28
CA LYS A 7 20.02 8.03 -22.39
C LYS A 7 19.76 6.89 -21.40
N MET A 8 20.73 5.99 -21.22
CA MET A 8 20.63 4.89 -20.26
C MET A 8 20.56 5.40 -18.82
N MET A 9 21.35 6.41 -18.47
CA MET A 9 21.30 7.04 -17.15
C MET A 9 19.95 7.71 -16.88
N ILE A 10 19.41 8.45 -17.85
CA ILE A 10 18.09 9.08 -17.73
C ILE A 10 17.00 8.01 -17.53
N MET A 11 17.02 6.93 -18.31
CA MET A 11 16.06 5.84 -18.17
C MET A 11 16.10 5.19 -16.78
N PHE A 12 17.30 4.99 -16.22
CA PHE A 12 17.47 4.43 -14.88
C PHE A 12 16.93 5.37 -13.79
N ILE A 13 17.19 6.68 -13.91
CA ILE A 13 16.65 7.70 -13.00
C ILE A 13 15.12 7.71 -13.03
N MET A 14 14.51 7.65 -14.22
CA MET A 14 13.05 7.59 -14.35
C MET A 14 12.47 6.33 -13.68
N LEU A 15 13.14 5.18 -13.82
CA LEU A 15 12.73 3.94 -13.18
C LEU A 15 12.75 4.05 -11.64
N LEU A 16 13.78 4.68 -11.09
CA LEU A 16 13.93 4.90 -9.65
C LEU A 16 12.85 5.86 -9.11
N ILE A 17 12.46 6.88 -9.86
CA ILE A 17 11.40 7.82 -9.48
C ILE A 17 10.05 7.09 -9.42
N ILE A 18 9.73 6.27 -10.43
CA ILE A 18 8.50 5.45 -10.45
C ILE A 18 8.47 4.47 -9.28
N PHE A 19 9.61 3.83 -8.99
CA PHE A 19 9.75 2.97 -7.83
C PHE A 19 9.56 3.74 -6.53
N LYS A 20 10.10 4.96 -6.39
CA LYS A 20 9.99 5.70 -5.13
C LYS A 20 8.58 6.28 -4.90
N SER A 21 7.87 6.67 -5.97
CA SER A 21 6.52 7.25 -5.89
C SER A 21 5.41 6.24 -5.61
N GLY A 22 5.69 4.93 -5.72
CA GLY A 22 4.71 3.87 -5.51
C GLY A 22 4.73 3.24 -4.12
N TRP A 23 5.66 3.65 -3.25
CA TRP A 23 5.86 3.05 -1.94
C TRP A 23 5.36 4.06 -0.91
N SER A 24 4.04 4.07 -0.70
CA SER A 24 3.53 4.55 0.59
C SER A 24 4.20 3.70 1.66
N GLU A 25 4.72 4.32 2.71
CA GLU A 25 4.86 3.58 3.96
C GLU A 25 3.46 3.10 4.26
N GLY A 26 3.28 1.79 4.23
CA GLY A 26 1.97 1.19 4.35
C GLY A 26 1.27 1.57 5.64
N CYS A 27 0.10 0.98 5.82
CA CYS A 27 -0.57 0.94 7.10
C CYS A 27 0.38 0.48 8.22
N LEU A 28 0.45 1.24 9.32
CA LEU A 28 1.24 0.83 10.48
C LEU A 28 0.62 -0.40 11.13
N ASP A 29 1.45 -1.27 11.73
CA ASP A 29 0.96 -2.51 12.37
C ASP A 29 -0.19 -2.24 13.35
N HIS A 30 -0.09 -1.15 14.11
CA HIS A 30 -1.10 -0.80 15.10
C HIS A 30 -2.46 -0.38 14.48
N GLU A 31 -2.44 0.28 13.32
CA GLU A 31 -3.65 0.66 12.58
C GLU A 31 -4.33 -0.59 12.02
N ARG A 32 -3.53 -1.48 11.42
CA ARG A 32 -3.97 -2.79 10.95
C ARG A 32 -4.63 -3.60 12.07
N PHE A 33 -3.98 -3.69 13.23
CA PHE A 33 -4.57 -4.38 14.39
C PHE A 33 -5.85 -3.72 14.90
N ALA A 34 -5.94 -2.39 14.87
CA ALA A 34 -7.13 -1.67 15.27
C ALA A 34 -8.32 -1.99 14.36
N PHE A 35 -8.12 -1.98 13.03
CA PHE A 35 -9.15 -2.38 12.07
C PHE A 35 -9.59 -3.84 12.25
N LEU A 36 -8.65 -4.78 12.41
CA LEU A 36 -8.99 -6.19 12.64
C LEU A 36 -9.82 -6.38 13.91
N ARG A 37 -9.53 -5.64 14.99
CA ARG A 37 -10.37 -5.64 16.18
C ARG A 37 -11.74 -5.05 15.89
N LEU A 38 -11.80 -3.91 15.20
CA LEU A 38 -13.04 -3.23 14.82
C LEU A 38 -13.94 -4.10 13.93
N LYS A 39 -13.36 -4.93 13.05
CA LYS A 39 -14.07 -5.88 12.18
C LYS A 39 -15.11 -6.69 12.94
N HIS A 40 -14.77 -7.16 14.14
CA HIS A 40 -15.65 -7.99 14.97
C HIS A 40 -16.84 -7.23 15.56
N PHE A 41 -16.78 -5.90 15.62
CA PHE A 41 -17.87 -5.06 16.13
C PHE A 41 -18.85 -4.65 15.03
N PHE A 42 -18.46 -4.74 13.76
CA PHE A 42 -19.35 -4.45 12.65
C PHE A 42 -20.23 -5.66 12.35
N ASN A 43 -21.55 -5.46 12.39
CA ASN A 43 -22.48 -6.40 11.76
C ASN A 43 -22.46 -6.11 10.26
N ASP A 44 -21.67 -6.88 9.51
CA ASP A 44 -21.42 -6.70 8.09
C ASP A 44 -22.14 -7.78 7.25
N PRO A 45 -23.46 -7.66 7.03
CA PRO A 45 -24.23 -8.66 6.28
C PRO A 45 -23.87 -8.70 4.79
N LEU A 46 -23.21 -7.65 4.28
CA LEU A 46 -22.77 -7.55 2.89
C LEU A 46 -21.34 -8.05 2.69
N ASN A 47 -20.63 -8.42 3.77
CA ASN A 47 -19.24 -8.85 3.73
C ASN A 47 -18.32 -7.82 3.05
N SER A 48 -18.57 -6.53 3.30
CA SER A 48 -17.78 -5.38 2.83
C SER A 48 -16.37 -5.29 3.44
N LEU A 49 -16.11 -6.03 4.52
CA LEU A 49 -14.82 -6.09 5.21
C LEU A 49 -14.05 -7.39 4.90
N TYR A 50 -14.32 -8.02 3.75
CA TYR A 50 -13.80 -9.35 3.42
C TYR A 50 -12.28 -9.40 3.32
N ASP A 51 -11.67 -8.31 2.88
CA ASP A 51 -10.24 -8.15 2.64
C ASP A 51 -9.46 -7.70 3.88
N TRP A 52 -10.13 -7.37 4.99
CA TRP A 52 -9.51 -7.11 6.28
C TRP A 52 -8.98 -8.42 6.87
N VAL A 53 -7.79 -8.86 6.45
CA VAL A 53 -7.20 -10.17 6.79
C VAL A 53 -5.83 -10.05 7.46
N ASP A 54 -5.52 -11.02 8.32
CA ASP A 54 -4.22 -11.17 8.97
C ASP A 54 -3.48 -12.44 8.50
N GLY A 55 -2.16 -12.50 8.67
CA GLY A 55 -1.32 -13.65 8.34
C GLY A 55 -0.59 -13.58 7.00
N GLU A 56 -0.03 -14.72 6.58
CA GLU A 56 0.70 -14.84 5.31
C GLU A 56 -0.19 -14.49 4.11
N GLY A 57 0.29 -13.58 3.26
CA GLY A 57 -0.44 -13.10 2.09
C GLY A 57 -1.41 -11.95 2.37
N ALA A 58 -1.47 -11.43 3.60
CA ALA A 58 -2.22 -10.21 3.89
C ALA A 58 -1.63 -9.02 3.11
N THR A 59 -2.51 -8.27 2.46
CA THR A 59 -2.16 -7.01 1.83
C THR A 59 -2.02 -5.90 2.87
N ASP A 60 -1.40 -4.81 2.46
CA ASP A 60 -1.42 -3.56 3.21
C ASP A 60 -2.86 -3.14 3.51
N CYS A 61 -3.14 -2.61 4.71
CA CYS A 61 -4.49 -2.16 5.03
C CYS A 61 -4.95 -0.98 4.15
N CYS A 62 -4.02 -0.22 3.58
CA CYS A 62 -4.31 0.80 2.57
C CYS A 62 -4.82 0.24 1.24
N GLN A 63 -4.70 -1.08 1.01
CA GLN A 63 -5.23 -1.75 -0.16
C GLN A 63 -6.61 -2.37 0.09
N TRP A 64 -7.14 -2.28 1.31
CA TRP A 64 -8.50 -2.76 1.59
C TRP A 64 -9.53 -1.80 0.99
N GLU A 65 -10.58 -2.36 0.39
CA GLU A 65 -11.60 -1.64 -0.40
C GLU A 65 -12.23 -0.47 0.35
N THR A 66 -12.36 -0.61 1.67
CA THR A 66 -13.04 0.34 2.55
C THR A 66 -12.09 1.20 3.39
N VAL A 67 -10.78 1.10 3.17
CA VAL A 67 -9.76 1.85 3.91
C VAL A 67 -9.10 2.87 3.00
N GLU A 68 -9.07 4.13 3.44
CA GLU A 68 -8.34 5.21 2.80
C GLU A 68 -7.20 5.66 3.72
N CYS A 69 -5.96 5.57 3.23
CA CYS A 69 -4.79 6.01 3.97
C CYS A 69 -4.44 7.46 3.64
N SER A 70 -4.11 8.25 4.66
CA SER A 70 -3.54 9.58 4.46
C SER A 70 -2.04 9.50 4.24
N ASN A 71 -1.48 10.41 3.42
CA ASN A 71 -0.03 10.55 3.24
C ASN A 71 0.65 11.34 4.39
N THR A 72 -0.10 11.68 5.44
CA THR A 72 0.43 12.30 6.66
C THR A 72 0.63 11.23 7.71
N THR A 73 1.89 10.86 7.94
CA THR A 73 2.30 9.95 9.02
C THR A 73 2.07 10.58 10.39
#